data_AF-A0A8B7U4L8-F1
#
_entry.id   AF-A0A8B7U4L8-F1
#
_cell.length_a   1.000
_cell.length_b   1.000
_cell.length_c   1.000
_cell.angle_alpha   90.00
_cell.angle_beta   90.00
_cell.angle_gamma   90.00
#
_symmetry.space_group_name_H-M   'P 1'
#
loop_
_entity.id
_entity.type
_entity.pdbx_description
1 polymer ?
#
loop_
_entity_poly.entity_id
_entity_poly.type
_entity_poly.pdbx_seq_one_letter_code
_entity_poly.pdbx_strand_id
1 'polypeptide(L)'
;MSMCVLGMAEEFKGEIAVNALWPRTAIHTAAMDMLGGSGVENQCRKVDIIADAAYSIFKKPKTFTGNFIIDENILKEEGIKNFDVYAITPGYPLLPDFFLDEHPDVVMKKKESHSKI
;
A
#
# COMPACT_ATOMS: atom_id res chain seq x y z
N MET A 1 -9.57 6.98 7.68
CA MET A 1 -10.44 6.33 6.67
C MET A 1 -10.86 4.92 7.05
N SER A 2 -10.02 4.11 7.71
CA SER A 2 -10.32 2.70 7.97
C SER A 2 -11.61 2.43 8.75
N MET A 3 -11.94 3.27 9.73
CA MET A 3 -13.20 3.15 10.50
C MET A 3 -14.46 3.34 9.63
N CYS A 4 -14.41 4.20 8.61
CA CYS A 4 -15.53 4.40 7.70
C CYS A 4 -15.76 3.16 6.83
N VAL A 5 -14.69 2.51 6.37
CA VAL A 5 -14.77 1.26 5.60
C VAL A 5 -15.41 0.16 6.45
N LEU A 6 -15.00 0.00 7.72
CA LEU A 6 -15.59 -0.99 8.62
C LEU A 6 -17.11 -0.79 8.81
N GLY A 7 -17.56 0.45 9.02
CA GLY A 7 -18.99 0.73 9.19
C GLY A 7 -19.77 0.53 7.90
N MET A 8 -19.34 1.18 6.82
CA MET A 8 -20.09 1.20 5.56
C MET A 8 -20.08 -0.14 4.83
N ALA A 9 -19.06 -0.97 5.01
CA ALA A 9 -19.03 -2.32 4.42
C ALA A 9 -20.16 -3.22 4.96
N GLU A 10 -20.49 -3.08 6.24
CA GLU A 10 -21.62 -3.79 6.86
C GLU A 10 -22.95 -3.06 6.63
N GLU A 11 -22.96 -1.73 6.65
CA GLU A 11 -24.17 -0.92 6.39
C GLU A 11 -24.77 -1.19 5.00
N PHE A 12 -23.92 -1.32 3.97
CA PHE A 12 -24.35 -1.51 2.57
C PHE A 12 -24.11 -2.92 2.04
N LYS A 13 -24.08 -3.92 2.93
CA LYS A 13 -23.73 -5.30 2.59
C LYS A 13 -24.69 -5.89 1.54
N GLY A 14 -24.12 -6.36 0.42
CA GLY A 14 -24.89 -6.88 -0.73
C GLY A 14 -25.31 -5.81 -1.75
N GLU A 15 -25.24 -4.54 -1.39
CA GLU A 15 -25.60 -3.41 -2.25
C GLU A 15 -24.37 -2.74 -2.86
N ILE A 16 -23.39 -2.40 -2.03
CA ILE A 16 -22.15 -1.70 -2.41
C ILE A 16 -20.96 -2.36 -1.71
N ALA A 17 -19.91 -2.67 -2.47
CA ALA A 17 -18.63 -3.09 -1.91
C ALA A 17 -17.83 -1.87 -1.44
N VAL A 18 -17.44 -1.86 -0.17
CA VAL A 18 -16.66 -0.78 0.44
C VAL A 18 -15.34 -1.36 0.95
N ASN A 19 -14.23 -0.87 0.44
CA ASN A 19 -12.89 -1.36 0.78
C ASN A 19 -11.90 -0.19 0.86
N ALA A 20 -10.75 -0.41 1.50
CA ALA A 20 -9.60 0.50 1.44
C ALA A 20 -8.49 -0.09 0.56
N LEU A 21 -7.77 0.77 -0.15
CA LEU A 21 -6.54 0.43 -0.86
C LEU A 21 -5.40 1.31 -0.33
N TRP A 22 -4.26 0.70 -0.05
CA TRP A 22 -3.08 1.39 0.47
C TRP A 22 -1.80 0.91 -0.24
N PRO A 23 -0.84 1.80 -0.55
CA PRO A 23 0.39 1.38 -1.19
C PRO A 23 1.36 0.73 -0.18
N ARG A 24 2.14 -0.25 -0.62
CA ARG A 24 3.22 -0.85 0.17
C ARG A 24 4.39 0.14 0.38
N THR A 25 4.60 1.02 -0.58
CA THR A 25 5.75 1.93 -0.67
C THR A 25 5.31 3.33 -1.09
N ALA A 26 6.15 4.34 -0.87
CA ALA A 26 5.90 5.68 -1.38
C ALA A 26 5.61 5.70 -2.89
N ILE A 27 4.66 6.55 -3.30
CA ILE A 27 4.23 6.70 -4.70
C ILE A 27 4.68 8.06 -5.22
N HIS A 28 5.32 8.07 -6.38
CA HIS A 28 5.85 9.28 -6.98
C HIS A 28 4.71 10.15 -7.49
N THR A 29 4.50 11.26 -6.79
CA THR A 29 3.52 12.30 -7.12
C THR A 29 4.13 13.65 -6.75
N ALA A 30 3.63 14.75 -7.32
CA ALA A 30 4.09 16.09 -6.94
C ALA A 30 3.95 16.39 -5.43
N ALA A 31 2.93 15.82 -4.78
CA ALA A 31 2.76 15.92 -3.33
C ALA A 31 3.86 15.18 -2.57
N MET A 32 4.26 14.01 -3.06
CA MET A 32 5.37 13.25 -2.47
C MET A 32 6.71 13.95 -2.68
N ASP A 33 6.94 14.58 -3.82
CA ASP A 33 8.14 15.39 -4.07
C ASP A 33 8.24 16.55 -3.08
N MET A 34 7.11 17.22 -2.80
CA MET A 34 7.03 18.28 -1.81
C MET A 34 7.31 17.76 -0.38
N LEU A 35 6.86 16.56 -0.03
CA LEU A 35 7.01 15.97 1.30
C LEU A 35 8.41 15.39 1.54
N GLY A 36 8.95 14.65 0.57
CA GLY A 36 10.21 13.91 0.68
C GLY A 36 11.43 14.69 0.22
N GLY A 37 11.25 15.81 -0.49
CA GLY A 37 12.33 16.62 -1.01
C GLY A 37 13.03 16.02 -2.23
N SER A 38 14.13 16.65 -2.63
CA SER A 38 14.85 16.29 -3.85
C SER A 38 15.38 14.86 -3.82
N GLY A 39 15.07 14.07 -4.84
CA GLY A 39 15.58 12.70 -5.01
C GLY A 39 14.73 11.61 -4.34
N VAL A 40 13.62 11.96 -3.67
CA VAL A 40 12.67 10.97 -3.13
C VAL A 40 12.08 10.09 -4.23
N GLU A 41 11.93 10.62 -5.44
CA GLU A 41 11.41 9.91 -6.63
C GLU A 41 12.09 8.54 -6.87
N ASN A 42 13.40 8.44 -6.64
CA ASN A 42 14.15 7.20 -6.85
C ASN A 42 13.77 6.09 -5.86
N GLN A 43 13.20 6.45 -4.72
CA GLN A 43 12.73 5.52 -3.68
C GLN A 43 11.23 5.23 -3.80
N CYS A 44 10.57 5.77 -4.84
CA CYS A 44 9.14 5.64 -5.04
C CYS A 44 8.79 4.64 -6.16
N ARG A 45 7.56 4.15 -6.11
CA ARG A 45 6.91 3.49 -7.24
C ARG A 45 6.06 4.48 -8.04
N LYS A 46 5.79 4.13 -9.30
CA LYS A 46 4.89 4.84 -10.19
C LYS A 46 3.44 4.72 -9.71
N VAL A 47 2.63 5.71 -10.06
CA VAL A 47 1.18 5.73 -9.77
C VAL A 47 0.42 4.53 -10.36
N ASP A 48 0.96 3.94 -11.43
CA ASP A 48 0.41 2.80 -12.15
C ASP A 48 0.13 1.59 -11.23
N ILE A 49 0.94 1.36 -10.17
CA ILE A 49 0.72 0.23 -9.26
C ILE A 49 -0.58 0.35 -8.48
N ILE A 50 -0.92 1.57 -8.02
CA ILE A 50 -2.16 1.84 -7.31
C ILE A 50 -3.34 1.83 -8.29
N ALA A 51 -3.14 2.32 -9.52
CA ALA A 51 -4.16 2.25 -10.56
C ALA A 51 -4.53 0.80 -10.91
N ASP A 52 -3.54 -0.07 -11.11
CA ASP A 52 -3.76 -1.48 -11.44
C ASP A 52 -4.36 -2.26 -10.26
N ALA A 53 -3.94 -1.95 -9.03
CA ALA A 53 -4.52 -2.55 -7.82
C ALA A 53 -5.99 -2.14 -7.66
N ALA A 54 -6.33 -0.86 -7.88
CA ALA A 54 -7.71 -0.39 -7.87
C ALA A 54 -8.54 -1.05 -8.97
N TYR A 55 -8.01 -1.14 -10.19
CA TYR A 55 -8.67 -1.83 -11.30
C TYR A 55 -8.96 -3.30 -10.96
N SER A 56 -8.04 -3.97 -10.26
CA SER A 56 -8.22 -5.34 -9.78
C SER A 56 -9.37 -5.46 -8.79
N ILE A 57 -9.51 -4.50 -7.87
CA ILE A 57 -10.63 -4.42 -6.92
C ILE A 57 -11.96 -4.17 -7.64
N PHE A 58 -12.01 -3.27 -8.64
CA PHE A 58 -13.24 -2.96 -9.37
C PHE A 58 -13.82 -4.13 -10.16
N LYS A 59 -12.99 -5.12 -10.54
CA LYS A 59 -13.44 -6.37 -11.16
C LYS A 59 -14.04 -7.36 -10.16
N LYS A 60 -13.84 -7.18 -8.85
CA LYS A 60 -14.35 -8.11 -7.83
C LYS A 60 -15.87 -7.93 -7.63
N PRO A 61 -16.60 -8.98 -7.25
CA PRO A 61 -18.04 -8.89 -6.99
C PRO A 61 -18.35 -8.01 -5.77
N LYS A 62 -19.61 -7.57 -5.64
CA LYS A 62 -20.09 -6.78 -4.48
C LYS A 62 -19.89 -7.48 -3.12
N THR A 63 -19.73 -8.80 -3.12
CA THR A 63 -19.42 -9.59 -1.92
C THR A 63 -17.99 -9.38 -1.42
N PHE A 64 -17.10 -8.84 -2.25
CA PHE A 64 -15.75 -8.43 -1.85
C PHE A 64 -15.81 -7.05 -1.18
N THR A 65 -16.15 -7.02 0.11
CA THR A 65 -16.35 -5.79 0.90
C THR A 65 -15.69 -5.93 2.27
N GLY A 66 -15.35 -4.81 2.91
CA GLY A 66 -14.73 -4.75 4.24
C GLY A 66 -13.23 -5.03 4.28
N ASN A 67 -12.55 -5.00 3.14
CA ASN A 67 -11.13 -5.35 3.05
C ASN A 67 -10.20 -4.12 3.15
N PHE A 68 -8.99 -4.36 3.67
CA PHE A 68 -7.87 -3.41 3.71
C PHE A 68 -6.76 -3.93 2.80
N ILE A 69 -6.83 -3.56 1.53
CA ILE A 69 -5.98 -4.11 0.48
C ILE A 69 -4.65 -3.35 0.44
N ILE A 70 -3.55 -4.10 0.28
CA ILE A 70 -2.24 -3.58 -0.11
C ILE A 70 -2.02 -3.85 -1.59
N ASP A 71 -1.59 -2.83 -2.33
CA ASP A 71 -1.36 -2.87 -3.78
C ASP A 71 -0.56 -4.08 -4.26
N GLU A 72 0.60 -4.35 -3.66
CA GLU A 72 1.48 -5.46 -4.05
C GLU A 72 0.83 -6.82 -3.76
N ASN A 73 0.04 -6.94 -2.69
CA ASN A 73 -0.59 -8.20 -2.31
C ASN A 73 -1.68 -8.60 -3.33
N ILE A 74 -2.58 -7.67 -3.68
CA ILE A 74 -3.65 -7.96 -4.66
C ILE A 74 -3.07 -8.19 -6.07
N LEU A 75 -2.02 -7.48 -6.45
CA LEU A 75 -1.38 -7.69 -7.75
C LEU A 75 -0.63 -9.03 -7.83
N LYS A 76 -0.06 -9.51 -6.71
CA LYS A 76 0.48 -10.88 -6.63
C LYS A 76 -0.61 -11.93 -6.83
N GLU A 77 -1.79 -11.73 -6.25
CA GLU A 77 -2.94 -12.63 -6.44
C GLU A 77 -3.42 -12.67 -7.90
N GLU A 78 -3.35 -11.52 -8.61
CA GLU A 78 -3.64 -11.44 -10.05
C GLU A 78 -2.48 -11.99 -10.92
N GLY A 79 -1.40 -12.49 -10.31
CA GLY A 79 -0.32 -13.22 -10.97
C GLY A 79 0.92 -12.39 -11.32
N ILE A 80 0.98 -11.12 -10.90
CA ILE A 80 2.17 -10.29 -11.12
C ILE A 80 3.30 -10.75 -10.18
N LYS A 81 4.43 -11.12 -10.79
CA LYS A 81 5.62 -11.60 -10.06
C LYS A 81 6.75 -10.58 -10.06
N ASN A 82 6.88 -9.81 -11.13
CA ASN A 82 7.92 -8.80 -11.27
C ASN A 82 7.33 -7.40 -11.05
N PHE A 83 7.77 -6.74 -9.98
CA PHE A 83 7.33 -5.40 -9.61
C PHE A 83 8.30 -4.30 -10.02
N ASP A 84 9.44 -4.63 -10.63
CA ASP A 84 10.43 -3.65 -11.10
C ASP A 84 9.82 -2.67 -12.12
N VAL A 85 8.82 -3.13 -12.89
CA VAL A 85 8.07 -2.29 -13.84
C VAL A 85 7.39 -1.09 -13.18
N TYR A 86 7.04 -1.22 -11.91
CA TYR A 86 6.42 -0.16 -11.11
C TYR A 86 7.43 0.71 -10.38
N ALA A 87 8.71 0.35 -10.28
CA ALA A 87 9.71 1.24 -9.69
C ALA A 87 10.00 2.42 -10.63
N ILE A 88 10.20 3.62 -10.07
CA ILE A 88 10.72 4.76 -10.84
C ILE A 88 12.15 4.45 -11.30
N THR A 89 12.98 3.97 -10.36
CA THR A 89 14.37 3.56 -10.61
C THR A 89 14.54 2.10 -10.15
N PRO A 90 14.45 1.11 -11.06
CA PRO A 90 14.61 -0.29 -10.70
C PRO A 90 15.95 -0.58 -10.00
N GLY A 91 15.92 -1.37 -8.94
CA GLY A 91 17.10 -1.71 -8.12
C GLY A 91 17.44 -0.71 -7.02
N TYR A 92 16.80 0.46 -6.95
CA TYR A 92 16.92 1.37 -5.80
C TYR A 92 16.10 0.88 -4.60
N PRO A 93 16.57 1.07 -3.35
CA PRO A 93 15.75 0.79 -2.17
C PRO A 93 14.47 1.63 -2.18
N LEU A 94 13.32 0.96 -2.01
CA LEU A 94 12.02 1.64 -1.94
C LEU A 94 11.73 2.10 -0.52
N LEU A 95 11.13 3.28 -0.39
CA LEU A 95 10.68 3.82 0.88
C LEU A 95 9.37 3.13 1.29
N PRO A 96 9.31 2.40 2.42
CA PRO A 96 8.08 1.80 2.92
C PRO A 96 7.04 2.89 3.22
N ASP A 97 5.78 2.62 2.92
CA ASP A 97 4.72 3.56 3.25
C ASP A 97 4.37 3.51 4.74
N PHE A 98 3.73 4.58 5.23
CA PHE A 98 3.30 4.68 6.62
C PHE A 98 2.28 3.59 6.99
N PHE A 99 2.24 3.27 8.29
CA PHE A 99 1.25 2.37 8.91
C PHE A 99 1.37 0.89 8.57
N LEU A 100 2.44 0.50 7.85
CA LEU A 100 2.78 -0.90 7.60
C LEU A 100 4.01 -1.29 8.41
N ASP A 101 3.86 -2.29 9.29
CA ASP A 101 5.01 -2.86 9.97
C ASP A 101 5.80 -3.75 9.00
N GLU A 102 7.13 -3.58 8.93
CA GLU A 102 7.98 -4.52 8.19
C GLU A 102 8.01 -5.92 8.84
N HIS A 103 7.80 -5.96 10.16
CA HIS A 103 7.42 -7.09 11.01
C HIS A 103 7.45 -6.59 12.47
N PRO A 104 6.38 -6.74 13.29
CA PRO A 104 6.35 -6.19 14.65
C PRO A 104 7.48 -6.69 15.56
N ASP A 105 7.93 -7.94 15.37
CA ASP A 105 8.99 -8.57 16.18
C ASP A 105 10.39 -7.97 15.94
N VAL A 106 10.65 -7.46 14.74
CA VAL A 106 11.94 -6.86 14.38
C VAL A 106 12.03 -5.44 14.94
N VAL A 107 10.91 -4.73 14.97
CA VAL A 107 10.80 -3.38 15.52
C VAL A 107 10.96 -3.39 17.05
N MET A 108 10.37 -4.37 17.74
CA MET A 108 10.55 -4.53 19.20
C MET A 108 12.01 -4.83 19.58
N LYS A 109 12.69 -5.75 18.87
CA LYS A 109 14.12 -6.04 19.09
C LYS A 109 15.02 -4.81 18.85
N LYS A 110 14.70 -3.97 17.86
CA LYS A 110 15.47 -2.75 17.59
C LYS A 110 15.26 -1.67 18.66
N LYS A 111 14.08 -1.62 19.28
CA LYS A 111 13.76 -0.69 20.38
C LYS A 111 14.48 -1.06 21.68
N GLU A 112 14.60 -2.36 22.01
CA GLU A 112 15.32 -2.83 23.20
C GLU A 112 16.83 -2.58 23.15
N SER A 113 17.44 -2.60 21.95
CA SER A 113 18.87 -2.33 21.79
C SER A 113 19.25 -0.85 21.90
N HIS A 114 18.32 0.07 21.67
CA HIS A 114 18.56 1.53 21.74
C HIS A 114 18.24 2.14 23.11
N SER A 115 17.59 1.40 24.02
CA SER A 115 17.29 1.87 25.38
C SER A 115 18.34 1.46 26.42
N LYS A 116 19.47 0.87 25.98
CA LYS A 116 20.58 0.41 26.84
C LYS A 116 21.86 1.25 26.68
N ILE A 117 21.75 2.52 26.33
CA ILE A 117 22.85 3.50 26.40
C ILE A 117 22.46 4.59 27.37
#